data_AF-A0A4R4ITR7-F1
#
_entry.id   AF-A0A4R4ITR7-F1
#
_cell.length_a   1.000
_cell.length_b   1.000
_cell.length_c   1.000
_cell.angle_alpha   90.00
_cell.angle_beta   90.00
_cell.angle_gamma   90.00
#
_symmetry.space_group_name_H-M   'P 1'
#
loop_
_entity.id
_entity.type
_entity.pdbx_description
1 polymer ?
#
loop_
_entity_poly.entity_id
_entity_poly.type
_entity_poly.pdbx_seq_one_letter_code
_entity_poly.pdbx_strand_id
1 'polypeptide(L)' 'MYPQLTVKGRWLGELGFITGQSVIITTEKGWLIISKIAM' A
#
# COMPACT_ATOMS: atom_id res chain seq x y z
N MET A 1 -18.03 -1.58 -10.66
CA MET A 1 -16.67 -2.14 -10.67
C MET A 1 -15.73 -1.08 -10.11
N TYR A 2 -15.01 -1.38 -9.04
CA TYR A 2 -13.99 -0.47 -8.53
C TYR A 2 -12.65 -0.84 -9.15
N PRO A 3 -11.78 0.13 -9.45
CA PRO A 3 -10.45 -0.16 -9.94
C PRO A 3 -9.69 -1.01 -8.92
N GLN A 4 -9.07 -2.09 -9.38
CA GLN A 4 -8.18 -2.90 -8.56
C GLN A 4 -6.74 -2.55 -8.89
N LEU A 5 -5.92 -2.38 -7.85
CA LEU A 5 -4.48 -2.16 -7.97
C LEU A 5 -3.76 -3.37 -7.37
N THR A 6 -2.93 -4.04 -8.17
CA THR A 6 -2.07 -5.13 -7.69
C THR A 6 -0.62 -4.64 -7.66
N VAL A 7 -0.03 -4.59 -6.47
CA VAL A 7 1.39 -4.22 -6.28
C VAL A 7 2.19 -5.49 -6.00
N LYS A 8 3.29 -5.70 -6.73
CA LYS A 8 4.17 -6.87 -6.59
C LYS A 8 5.62 -6.42 -6.47
N GLY A 9 6.43 -7.18 -5.73
CA GLY A 9 7.88 -7.01 -5.68
C GLY A 9 8.48 -7.26 -4.29
N ARG A 10 9.76 -7.64 -4.25
CA ARG A 10 10.49 -7.87 -2.98
C ARG A 10 10.67 -6.58 -2.17
N TRP A 11 10.76 -5.44 -2.85
CA TRP A 11 10.90 -4.11 -2.25
C TRP A 11 9.79 -3.78 -1.24
N LEU A 12 8.57 -4.33 -1.41
CA LEU A 12 7.50 -4.17 -0.42
C LEU A 12 7.87 -4.81 0.92
N GLY A 13 8.42 -6.03 0.89
CA GLY A 13 8.90 -6.71 2.09
C GLY A 13 10.09 -6.01 2.72
N GLU A 14 11.00 -5.46 1.91
CA GLU A 14 12.14 -4.66 2.38
C GLU A 14 11.70 -3.36 3.06
N LEU A 15 10.58 -2.76 2.62
CA LEU A 15 9.92 -1.64 3.30
C LEU A 15 9.06 -2.07 4.50
N GLY A 16 8.99 -3.37 4.78
CA GLY A 16 8.28 -3.96 5.92
C GLY A 16 6.75 -4.08 5.72
N PHE A 17 6.26 -4.13 4.48
CA PHE A 17 4.90 -4.55 4.19
C PHE A 17 4.80 -6.07 4.20
N ILE A 18 3.73 -6.59 4.78
CA ILE A 18 3.44 -8.04 4.80
C ILE A 18 2.09 -8.34 4.15
N THR A 19 1.94 -9.55 3.58
CA THR A 19 0.68 -10.00 3.01
C THR A 19 -0.42 -10.08 4.08
N GLY A 20 -1.62 -9.59 3.76
CA GLY A 20 -2.78 -9.62 4.67
C GLY A 20 -2.80 -8.50 5.73
N GLN A 21 -1.78 -7.64 5.77
CA GLN A 21 -1.77 -6.45 6.62
C GLN A 21 -2.75 -5.40 6.11
N SER A 22 -3.46 -4.76 7.03
CA SER A 22 -4.20 -3.52 6.73
C SER A 22 -3.23 -2.36 6.49
N VAL A 23 -3.52 -1.61 5.43
CA VAL A 23 -2.78 -0.41 5.03
C VAL A 23 -3.72 0.78 4.95
N ILE A 24 -3.16 1.97 5.06
CA ILE A 24 -3.89 3.22 4.81
C ILE A 24 -3.64 3.61 3.36
N ILE A 25 -4.72 3.89 2.64
CA ILE A 25 -4.67 4.39 1.26
C ILE A 25 -5.23 5.80 1.26
N THR A 26 -4.40 6.78 0.91
CA THR A 26 -4.81 8.18 0.77
C THR A 26 -4.48 8.70 -0.62
N THR A 27 -5.13 9.80 -0.99
CA THR A 27 -4.82 10.52 -2.22
C THR A 27 -4.34 11.92 -1.86
N GLU A 28 -3.14 12.28 -2.30
CA GLU A 28 -2.60 13.64 -2.16
C GLU A 28 -2.00 14.12 -3.48
N LYS A 29 -2.38 15.31 -3.94
CA LYS A 29 -1.83 15.96 -5.14
C LYS A 29 -1.81 15.07 -6.40
N GLY A 30 -2.82 14.21 -6.55
CA GLY A 30 -2.92 13.26 -7.67
C GLY A 30 -2.14 11.95 -7.49
N TRP A 31 -1.48 11.75 -6.36
CA TRP A 31 -0.76 10.53 -6.01
C TRP A 31 -1.61 9.64 -5.13
N LEU A 32 -1.52 8.33 -5.36
CA LEU A 32 -2.03 7.32 -4.43
C LEU A 32 -0.90 6.94 -3.48
N ILE A 33 -1.08 7.21 -2.19
CA ILE A 33 -0.09 6.93 -1.15
C ILE A 33 -0.58 5.72 -0.36
N ILE A 34 0.30 4.71 -0.24
CA ILE A 34 0.05 3.49 0.54
C ILE A 34 0.99 3.51 1.74
N SER A 35 0.41 3.57 2.93
CA SER A 35 1.14 3.68 4.19
C SER A 35 0.83 2.51 5.11
N LYS A 36 1.83 2.08 5.90
CA LYS A 36 1.61 1.11 6.97
C LYS A 36 0.81 1.76 8.10
N ILE A 37 -0.05 0.97 8.75
CA ILE A 37 -0.60 1.36 10.05
C ILE A 37 0.54 1.22 11.07
N ALA A 38 0.99 2.34 11.65
CA ALA A 38 1.91 2.31 12.78
C ALA A 38 1.10 2.04 14.06
N MET A 39 1.52 1.04 14.84
CA MET A 39 1.09 0.86 16.23
C MET A 39 2.04 1.62 17.14
#